data_AF-A0A843S672-F1
#
_entry.id   AF-A0A843S672-F1
#
_cell.length_a   1.000
_cell.length_b   1.000
_cell.length_c   1.000
_cell.angle_alpha   90.00
_cell.angle_beta   90.00
_cell.angle_gamma   90.00
#
_symmetry.space_group_name_H-M   'P 1'
#
loop_
_entity.id
_entity.type
_entity.pdbx_description
1 polymer ?
#
loop_
_entity_poly.entity_id
_entity_poly.type
_entity_poly.pdbx_seq_one_letter_code
_entity_poly.pdbx_strand_id
1 'polypeptide(L)'
;MNHSPLLVHPGITADGFNTMSCATFCRHIGFSRLVFFVENLGFITPTDARQISLADALRFERVHAEPYEALGYECVRIAPGPLSERVEEIKQSARTR
;
A
#
# COMPACT_ATOMS: atom_id res chain seq x y z
N MET A 1 -24.66 -16.20 -15.66
CA MET A 1 -23.27 -16.54 -16.02
C MET A 1 -22.40 -15.39 -15.57
N ASN A 2 -21.82 -15.49 -14.38
CA ASN A 2 -21.01 -14.43 -13.79
C ASN A 2 -19.74 -15.10 -13.25
N HIS A 3 -18.63 -14.93 -13.97
CA HIS A 3 -17.35 -15.50 -13.60
C HIS A 3 -16.66 -14.54 -12.61
N SER A 4 -16.67 -14.91 -11.33
CA SER A 4 -15.74 -14.36 -10.35
C SER A 4 -14.31 -14.81 -10.72
N PRO A 5 -13.32 -13.91 -10.80
CA PRO A 5 -11.95 -14.33 -10.98
C PRO A 5 -11.41 -14.86 -9.65
N LEU A 6 -11.02 -16.12 -9.70
CA LEU A 6 -10.31 -16.85 -8.67
C LEU A 6 -8.93 -16.21 -8.44
N LEU A 7 -8.68 -15.70 -7.23
CA LEU A 7 -7.32 -15.57 -6.71
C LEU A 7 -6.99 -16.88 -6.00
N VAL A 8 -6.42 -17.82 -6.75
CA VAL A 8 -5.82 -19.04 -6.19
C VAL A 8 -4.45 -18.67 -5.63
N HIS A 9 -4.28 -18.75 -4.32
CA HIS A 9 -2.95 -18.89 -3.70
C HIS A 9 -2.62 -20.39 -3.66
N PRO A 10 -1.64 -20.89 -4.43
CA PRO A 10 -1.13 -22.24 -4.22
C PRO A 10 -0.15 -22.16 -3.05
N GLY A 11 -0.49 -22.78 -1.91
CA GLY A 11 0.50 -22.99 -0.85
C GLY A 11 0.02 -22.95 0.60
N ILE A 12 -1.27 -22.98 0.90
CA ILE A 12 -1.71 -23.27 2.29
C ILE A 12 -2.08 -24.75 2.34
N THR A 13 -1.10 -25.57 2.71
CA THR A 13 -1.29 -26.97 3.07
C THR A 13 -2.32 -27.07 4.20
N ALA A 14 -3.27 -27.98 4.00
CA ALA A 14 -4.35 -28.28 4.91
C ALA A 14 -3.79 -28.83 6.23
N ASP A 15 -3.68 -27.98 7.25
CA ASP A 15 -3.74 -28.37 8.65
C ASP A 15 -4.12 -27.13 9.49
N GLY A 16 -5.43 -27.03 9.76
CA GLY A 16 -5.99 -26.31 10.91
C GLY A 16 -5.49 -24.88 11.19
N PHE A 17 -5.72 -23.92 10.28
CA PHE A 17 -5.73 -22.51 10.67
C PHE A 17 -7.11 -21.91 10.41
N ASN A 18 -7.77 -21.62 11.52
CA ASN A 18 -9.04 -20.94 11.66
C ASN A 18 -9.10 -19.74 10.70
N THR A 19 -10.20 -19.59 9.96
CA THR A 19 -10.52 -18.43 9.11
C THR A 19 -10.60 -17.16 9.96
N MET A 20 -9.45 -16.63 10.33
CA MET A 20 -9.32 -15.30 10.87
C MET A 20 -9.35 -14.38 9.66
N SER A 21 -10.53 -13.84 9.36
CA SER A 21 -10.69 -12.74 8.40
C SER A 21 -9.58 -11.71 8.63
N CYS A 22 -9.02 -11.14 7.56
CA CYS A 22 -8.01 -10.07 7.63
C CYS A 22 -8.45 -8.95 8.59
N ALA A 23 -9.77 -8.71 8.72
CA ALA A 23 -10.36 -7.77 9.68
C ALA A 23 -10.17 -8.15 11.17
N THR A 24 -10.09 -9.44 11.49
CA THR A 24 -9.85 -9.95 12.86
C THR A 24 -8.35 -9.98 13.19
N PHE A 25 -7.50 -10.25 12.20
CA PHE A 25 -6.04 -10.13 12.34
C PHE A 25 -5.63 -8.67 12.60
N CYS A 26 -6.17 -7.71 11.84
CA CYS A 26 -5.90 -6.28 12.04
C CYS A 26 -6.29 -5.76 13.44
N ARG A 27 -7.24 -6.42 14.12
CA ARG A 27 -7.68 -6.06 15.48
C ARG A 27 -6.69 -6.46 16.59
N HIS A 28 -5.82 -7.43 16.34
CA HIS A 28 -4.85 -7.91 17.34
C HIS A 28 -3.49 -7.18 17.28
N ILE A 29 -3.17 -6.52 16.16
CA ILE A 29 -1.87 -5.88 15.89
C ILE A 29 -1.95 -4.36 15.80
N GLY A 30 -3.14 -3.77 16.00
CA GLY A 30 -3.31 -2.32 16.14
C GLY A 30 -2.80 -1.53 14.94
N PHE A 31 -3.42 -1.70 13.76
CA PHE A 31 -3.10 -0.84 12.63
C PHE A 31 -3.60 0.59 12.89
N SER A 32 -2.70 1.55 12.74
CA SER A 32 -3.06 2.97 12.79
C SER A 32 -3.95 3.34 11.61
N ARG A 33 -4.92 4.23 11.84
CA ARG A 33 -5.64 4.90 10.74
C ARG A 33 -4.79 5.91 10.01
N LEU A 34 -3.66 6.31 10.58
CA LEU A 34 -2.69 7.16 9.93
C LEU A 34 -1.70 6.33 9.11
N VAL A 35 -1.56 6.66 7.83
CA VAL A 35 -0.65 5.99 6.91
C VAL A 35 0.19 7.02 6.15
N PHE A 36 1.44 6.68 5.87
CA PHE A 36 2.31 7.49 5.01
C PHE A 36 2.15 7.02 3.57
N PHE A 37 1.80 7.95 2.68
CA PHE A 37 1.67 7.72 1.25
C PHE A 37 2.85 8.33 0.52
N VAL A 38 3.78 7.50 0.07
CA VAL A 38 4.98 7.95 -0.66
C VAL A 38 4.66 8.12 -2.14
N GLU A 39 4.73 9.36 -2.62
CA GLU A 39 4.39 9.71 -4.00
C GLU A 39 5.41 9.19 -5.01
N ASN A 40 4.95 9.04 -6.26
CA ASN A 40 5.82 8.67 -7.37
C ASN A 40 6.90 9.75 -7.62
N LEU A 41 8.12 9.31 -7.92
CA LEU A 41 9.27 10.18 -8.21
C LEU A 41 9.13 11.02 -9.51
N GLY A 42 8.09 10.80 -10.31
CA GLY A 42 7.85 11.47 -11.59
C GLY A 42 8.60 10.85 -12.77
N PHE A 43 9.40 9.81 -12.54
CA PHE A 43 10.11 9.08 -13.58
C PHE A 43 10.26 7.59 -13.24
N ILE A 44 10.53 6.78 -14.26
CA ILE A 44 10.85 5.36 -14.12
C ILE A 44 12.03 5.04 -15.01
N THR A 45 13.07 4.49 -14.41
CA THR A 45 14.14 3.81 -15.12
C THR A 45 13.76 2.33 -15.22
N PRO A 46 13.57 1.78 -16.43
CA PRO A 46 13.28 0.37 -16.59
C PRO A 46 14.40 -0.49 -16.02
N THR A 47 14.03 -1.50 -15.24
CA THR A 47 14.93 -2.54 -14.75
C THR A 47 14.26 -3.89 -14.96
N ASP A 48 15.00 -4.99 -14.83
CA ASP A 48 14.42 -6.34 -14.93
C ASP A 48 13.26 -6.54 -13.95
N ALA A 49 13.32 -5.89 -12.78
CA ALA A 49 12.28 -5.92 -11.76
C ALA A 49 11.15 -4.89 -11.98
N ARG A 50 11.39 -3.81 -12.74
CA ARG A 50 10.43 -2.70 -12.91
C ARG A 50 10.25 -2.37 -14.39
N GLN A 51 9.23 -2.97 -14.98
CA GLN A 51 8.88 -2.84 -16.41
C GLN A 51 7.60 -2.04 -16.67
N ILE A 52 7.02 -1.41 -15.63
CA ILE A 52 5.80 -0.62 -15.71
C ILE A 52 6.07 0.76 -16.34
N SER A 53 5.15 1.24 -17.18
CA SER A 53 5.23 2.59 -17.75
C SER A 53 5.00 3.66 -16.66
N LEU A 54 5.49 4.89 -16.88
CA LEU A 54 5.21 6.00 -15.96
C LEU A 54 3.70 6.25 -15.84
N ALA A 55 2.97 6.19 -16.96
CA ALA A 55 1.52 6.39 -16.98
C ALA A 55 0.78 5.34 -16.14
N ASP A 56 1.18 4.07 -16.26
CA ASP A 56 0.59 2.98 -15.47
C ASP A 56 0.98 3.09 -13.99
N ALA A 57 2.18 3.57 -13.68
CA ALA A 57 2.58 3.80 -12.29
C ALA A 57 1.81 4.96 -11.64
N LEU A 58 1.51 6.03 -12.39
CA LEU A 58 0.65 7.12 -11.91
C LEU A 58 -0.81 6.66 -11.74
N ARG A 59 -1.29 5.78 -12.62
CA ARG A 59 -2.59 5.12 -12.45
C ARG A 59 -2.60 4.24 -11.20
N PHE A 60 -1.54 3.47 -10.98
CA PHE A 60 -1.39 2.64 -9.81
C PHE A 60 -1.38 3.46 -8.53
N GLU A 61 -0.66 4.59 -8.50
CA GLU A 61 -0.66 5.52 -7.37
C GLU A 61 -2.09 5.93 -6.97
N ARG A 62 -2.89 6.33 -7.95
CA ARG A 62 -4.28 6.74 -7.73
C ARG A 62 -5.15 5.61 -7.18
N VAL A 63 -5.08 4.44 -7.81
CA VAL A 63 -5.82 3.23 -7.36
C VAL A 63 -5.37 2.77 -5.97
N HIS A 64 -4.14 3.10 -5.57
CA HIS A 64 -3.65 2.82 -4.21
C HIS A 64 -4.16 3.84 -3.19
N ALA A 65 -4.27 5.13 -3.54
CA ALA A 65 -4.71 6.18 -2.61
C ALA A 65 -6.23 6.16 -2.35
N GLU A 66 -7.03 6.08 -3.42
CA GLU A 66 -8.50 6.22 -3.36
C GLU A 66 -9.16 5.29 -2.32
N PRO A 67 -8.80 3.99 -2.21
CA PRO A 67 -9.42 3.11 -1.22
C PRO A 67 -9.09 3.48 0.22
N TYR A 68 -7.87 3.95 0.51
CA TYR A 68 -7.50 4.36 1.87
C TYR A 68 -8.30 5.58 2.31
N GLU A 69 -8.42 6.57 1.42
CA GLU A 69 -9.24 7.76 1.67
C GLU A 69 -10.72 7.39 1.85
N ALA A 70 -11.26 6.52 0.98
CA ALA A 70 -12.64 6.04 1.08
C ALA A 70 -12.93 5.25 2.36
N LEU A 71 -11.92 4.56 2.91
CA LEU A 71 -12.02 3.81 4.17
C LEU A 71 -11.77 4.69 5.40
N GLY A 72 -11.55 6.00 5.24
CA GLY A 72 -11.35 6.95 6.33
C GLY A 72 -9.96 6.89 6.97
N TYR A 73 -8.95 6.40 6.24
CA TYR A 73 -7.56 6.55 6.65
C TYR A 73 -7.09 7.99 6.45
N GLU A 74 -6.21 8.45 7.33
CA GLU A 74 -5.49 9.70 7.14
C GLU A 74 -4.18 9.42 6.40
N CYS A 75 -4.16 9.75 5.11
CA CYS A 75 -2.98 9.60 4.28
C CYS A 75 -2.08 10.84 4.35
N VAL A 76 -0.98 10.75 5.10
CA VAL A 76 0.08 11.77 5.09
C VAL A 76 0.91 11.58 3.82
N ARG A 77 0.78 12.50 2.87
CA ARG A 77 1.51 12.45 1.60
C ARG A 77 2.96 12.86 1.79
N ILE A 78 3.88 12.06 1.28
CA ILE A 78 5.33 12.26 1.34
C ILE A 78 5.80 12.56 -0.09
N ALA A 79 6.23 13.79 -0.32
CA ALA A 79 6.55 14.29 -1.65
C ALA A 79 7.74 13.53 -2.29
N PRO A 80 7.83 13.51 -3.63
CA PRO A 80 9.01 12.94 -4.28
C PRO A 80 10.25 13.76 -3.96
N GLY A 81 11.34 13.05 -3.66
CA GLY A 81 12.62 13.68 -3.33
C GLY A 81 13.71 12.66 -2.99
N PRO A 82 14.91 13.14 -2.64
CA PRO A 82 15.98 12.32 -2.09
C PRO A 82 15.49 11.42 -0.94
N LEU A 83 16.07 10.22 -0.82
CA LEU A 83 15.66 9.26 0.21
C LEU A 83 15.78 9.85 1.62
N SER A 84 16.88 10.55 1.90
CA SER A 84 17.12 11.18 3.20
C SER A 84 16.03 12.18 3.57
N GLU A 85 15.58 12.99 2.61
CA GLU A 85 14.53 14.01 2.84
C GLU A 85 13.20 13.35 3.18
N ARG A 86 12.80 12.31 2.42
CA ARG A 86 11.58 11.56 2.68
C ARG A 86 11.59 10.85 4.04
N VAL A 87 12.75 10.30 4.42
CA VAL A 87 12.91 9.66 5.74
C VAL A 87 12.74 10.68 6.86
N GLU A 88 13.31 11.88 6.73
CA GLU A 88 13.13 12.94 7.73
C GLU A 88 11.69 13.45 7.77
N GLU A 89 11.02 13.59 6.63
CA GLU A 89 9.60 13.98 6.57
C GLU A 89 8.70 12.97 7.30
N ILE A 90 8.94 11.67 7.09
CA ILE A 90 8.23 10.59 7.80
C ILE A 90 8.48 10.68 9.30
N LYS A 91 9.75 10.78 9.72
CA LYS A 91 10.11 10.90 11.15
C LYS A 91 9.47 12.11 11.80
N GLN A 92 9.47 13.25 11.11
CA GLN A 92 8.88 14.48 11.63
C GLN A 92 7.37 14.34 11.77
N SER A 93 6.71 13.83 10.73
CA SER A 93 5.27 13.60 10.73
C SER A 93 4.83 12.61 11.81
N ALA A 94 5.64 11.58 12.07
CA ALA A 94 5.37 10.58 13.12
C ALA A 94 5.56 11.13 14.55
N ARG A 95 6.29 12.23 14.73
CA ARG A 95 6.46 12.89 16.05
C ARG A 95 5.33 13.87 16.36
N THR A 96 4.71 14.43 15.34
CA THR A 96 3.72 15.52 15.48
C THR A 96 2.27 15.02 15.47
N ARG A 97 2.04 13.71 15.44
CA ARG A 97 0.72 13.10 15.28
C ARG A 97 0.48 11.98 16.27
#